data_AF-A0A7X2MTE6-F1
#
_entry.id   AF-A0A7X2MTE6-F1
#
_cell.length_a   1.000
_cell.length_b   1.000
_cell.length_c   1.000
_cell.angle_alpha   90.00
_cell.angle_beta   90.00
_cell.angle_gamma   90.00
#
_symmetry.space_group_name_H-M   'P 1'
#
loop_
_entity.id
_entity.type
_entity.pdbx_description
1 polymer ?
#
loop_
_entity_poly.entity_id
_entity_poly.type
_entity_poly.pdbx_seq_one_letter_code
_entity_poly.pdbx_strand_id
1 'polypeptide(L)'
;PLLDAMQTTPAFVYLVPIVMLFGIGNVPGVVVTIIFALPPIVRLTILGIKQVPADLIEASESFGASPRQLLFKVQLPLAMPTIMAGVNQTLMLALSMVVIASMIAVGGLGQMVLRGIGRLDMGLATVGGVRIVILAIILDRLTQSFVRDSRSRGNRH
;
A
#
# COMPACT_ATOMS: atom_id res chain seq x y z
N PRO A 1 14.72 -10.13 -4.64
CA PRO A 1 15.54 -10.22 -3.41
C PRO A 1 15.29 -9.06 -2.43
N LEU A 2 15.44 -7.80 -2.86
CA LEU A 2 15.19 -6.64 -1.97
C LEU A 2 13.71 -6.55 -1.53
N LEU A 3 12.77 -6.64 -2.47
CA LEU A 3 11.34 -6.62 -2.17
C LEU A 3 10.89 -7.83 -1.34
N ASP A 4 11.57 -8.96 -1.48
CA ASP A 4 11.32 -10.14 -0.65
C ASP A 4 11.78 -9.87 0.78
N ALA A 5 13.02 -9.39 0.95
CA ALA A 5 13.58 -9.02 2.24
C ALA A 5 12.67 -8.02 2.99
N MET A 6 12.16 -7.01 2.28
CA MET A 6 11.23 -6.00 2.82
C MET A 6 9.94 -6.57 3.40
N GLN A 7 9.42 -7.69 2.87
CA GLN A 7 8.19 -8.34 3.37
C GLN A 7 8.46 -9.47 4.35
N THR A 8 9.58 -10.19 4.20
CA THR A 8 9.87 -11.37 5.02
C THR A 8 10.56 -11.03 6.33
N THR A 9 11.23 -9.87 6.40
CA THR A 9 11.87 -9.42 7.63
C THR A 9 10.80 -8.90 8.60
N PRO A 10 10.76 -9.37 9.85
CA PRO A 10 9.79 -8.89 10.83
C PRO A 10 9.90 -7.38 11.04
N ALA A 11 8.77 -6.69 11.14
CA ALA A 11 8.73 -5.23 11.28
C ALA A 11 9.58 -4.68 12.44
N PHE A 12 9.68 -5.42 13.55
CA PHE A 12 10.53 -5.05 14.69
C PHE A 12 12.02 -4.98 14.37
N VAL A 13 12.49 -5.79 13.42
CA VAL A 13 13.90 -5.74 12.99
C VAL A 13 14.19 -4.43 12.28
N TYR A 14 13.24 -3.90 11.49
CA TYR A 14 13.36 -2.57 10.88
C TYR A 14 13.28 -1.43 11.89
N LEU A 15 12.52 -1.60 12.97
CA LEU A 15 12.33 -0.56 13.98
C LEU A 15 13.63 -0.19 14.70
N VAL A 16 14.48 -1.17 15.06
CA VAL A 16 15.71 -0.92 15.83
C VAL A 16 16.64 0.11 15.18
N PRO A 17 17.17 -0.10 13.95
CA PRO A 17 18.08 0.86 13.35
C PRO A 17 17.40 2.20 13.05
N ILE A 18 16.11 2.20 12.68
CA ILE A 18 15.39 3.44 12.35
C ILE A 18 15.15 4.28 13.60
N VAL A 19 14.77 3.68 14.72
CA VAL A 19 14.62 4.39 16.00
C VAL A 19 15.97 4.89 16.51
N MET A 20 17.05 4.15 16.33
CA MET A 20 18.39 4.63 16.69
C MET A 20 18.81 5.88 15.89
N LEU A 21 18.38 5.99 14.63
CA LEU A 21 18.72 7.13 13.76
C LEU A 21 17.79 8.33 13.93
N PHE A 22 16.49 8.09 14.11
CA PHE A 22 15.45 9.13 14.10
C PHE A 22 14.79 9.38 15.46
N GLY A 23 15.17 8.63 16.50
CA GLY A 23 14.51 8.63 17.79
C GLY A 23 13.15 7.92 17.74
N ILE A 24 12.35 8.12 18.79
CA ILE A 24 10.98 7.59 18.91
C ILE A 24 9.99 8.63 18.39
N GLY A 25 8.94 8.21 17.68
CA GLY A 25 7.85 9.10 17.28
C GLY A 25 7.27 8.77 15.90
N ASN A 26 6.66 9.77 15.26
CA ASN A 26 5.94 9.58 14.00
C ASN A 26 6.87 9.24 12.82
N VAL A 27 8.04 9.87 12.75
CA VAL A 27 9.02 9.66 11.65
C VAL A 27 9.42 8.19 11.50
N PRO A 28 9.99 7.52 12.53
CA PRO A 28 10.35 6.10 12.42
C PRO A 28 9.15 5.21 12.09
N GLY A 29 7.96 5.52 12.62
CA GLY A 29 6.73 4.79 12.33
C GLY A 29 6.34 4.84 10.85
N VAL A 30 6.42 6.03 10.23
CA VAL A 30 6.16 6.21 8.80
C VAL A 30 7.20 5.47 7.96
N VAL A 31 8.49 5.60 8.28
CA VAL A 31 9.56 4.94 7.50
C VAL A 31 9.41 3.42 7.51
N VAL A 32 9.20 2.81 8.69
CA VAL A 32 9.01 1.34 8.78
C VAL A 32 7.75 0.91 8.03
N THR A 33 6.66 1.67 8.15
CA THR A 33 5.42 1.38 7.43
C THR A 33 5.63 1.42 5.92
N ILE A 34 6.38 2.40 5.40
CA ILE A 34 6.72 2.47 3.98
C ILE A 34 7.53 1.25 3.57
N ILE A 35 8.61 0.91 4.29
CA ILE A 35 9.46 -0.25 3.96
C ILE A 35 8.61 -1.53 3.87
N PHE A 36 7.72 -1.74 4.83
CA PHE A 36 6.90 -2.94 4.90
C PHE A 36 5.79 -2.97 3.83
N ALA A 37 5.17 -1.82 3.53
CA ALA A 37 4.02 -1.74 2.65
C ALA A 37 4.35 -1.44 1.17
N LEU A 38 5.58 -1.05 0.84
CA LEU A 38 6.01 -0.75 -0.53
C LEU A 38 6.01 -1.96 -1.49
N PRO A 39 6.33 -3.19 -1.08
CA PRO A 39 6.55 -4.26 -2.05
C PRO A 39 5.34 -4.63 -2.93
N PRO A 40 4.08 -4.70 -2.43
CA PRO A 40 2.92 -4.97 -3.27
C PRO A 40 2.73 -3.98 -4.41
N ILE A 41 2.79 -2.67 -4.14
CA ILE A 41 2.61 -1.65 -5.18
C ILE A 41 3.72 -1.73 -6.24
N VAL A 42 4.96 -1.99 -5.86
CA VAL A 42 6.07 -2.16 -6.82
C VAL A 42 5.85 -3.42 -7.67
N ARG A 43 5.57 -4.56 -7.05
CA ARG A 43 5.37 -5.84 -7.76
C ARG A 43 4.21 -5.76 -8.74
N LEU A 44 3.07 -5.24 -8.29
CA LEU A 44 1.86 -5.19 -9.10
C LEU A 44 1.93 -4.11 -10.18
N THR A 45 2.72 -3.05 -9.98
CA THR A 45 3.04 -2.11 -11.06
C THR A 45 3.89 -2.77 -12.14
N ILE A 46 4.98 -3.46 -11.76
CA ILE A 46 5.83 -4.18 -12.72
C ILE A 46 5.01 -5.25 -13.46
N LEU A 47 4.18 -6.00 -12.74
CA LEU A 47 3.31 -7.02 -13.32
C LEU A 47 2.33 -6.41 -14.31
N GLY A 48 1.64 -5.32 -13.91
CA GLY A 48 0.66 -4.65 -14.76
C GLY A 48 1.27 -4.17 -16.07
N ILE A 49 2.46 -3.56 -16.03
CA ILE A 49 3.16 -3.09 -17.23
C ILE A 49 3.60 -4.28 -18.12
N LYS A 50 4.09 -5.36 -17.52
CA LYS A 50 4.52 -6.57 -18.27
C LYS A 50 3.36 -7.37 -18.87
N GLN A 51 2.15 -7.23 -18.34
CA GLN A 51 0.96 -7.92 -18.83
C GLN A 51 0.26 -7.19 -19.98
N VAL A 52 0.74 -6.02 -20.38
CA VAL A 52 0.23 -5.29 -21.55
C VAL A 52 0.48 -6.15 -22.81
N PRO A 53 -0.54 -6.41 -23.65
CA PRO A 53 -0.39 -7.22 -24.85
C PRO A 53 0.70 -6.68 -25.78
N ALA A 54 1.59 -7.57 -26.26
CA ALA A 54 2.68 -7.21 -27.16
C ALA A 54 2.17 -6.59 -28.47
N ASP A 55 1.10 -7.14 -29.04
CA ASP A 55 0.50 -6.65 -30.28
C ASP A 55 0.08 -5.17 -30.20
N LEU A 56 -0.41 -4.72 -29.03
CA LEU A 56 -0.77 -3.31 -28.81
C LEU A 56 0.47 -2.41 -28.71
N ILE A 57 1.58 -2.95 -28.19
CA ILE A 57 2.87 -2.25 -28.13
C ILE A 57 3.42 -2.10 -29.54
N GLU A 58 3.52 -3.19 -30.31
CA GLU A 58 4.04 -3.21 -31.68
C GLU A 58 3.20 -2.34 -32.62
N ALA A 59 1.86 -2.36 -32.48
CA ALA A 59 0.97 -1.48 -33.22
C ALA A 59 1.26 -0.01 -32.89
N SER A 60 1.36 0.33 -31.60
CA SER A 60 1.62 1.71 -31.17
C SER A 60 2.98 2.22 -31.66
N GLU A 61 4.01 1.37 -31.64
CA GLU A 61 5.34 1.68 -32.18
C GLU A 61 5.30 1.85 -33.71
N SER A 62 4.54 1.01 -34.41
CA SER A 62 4.33 1.12 -35.87
C SER A 62 3.63 2.43 -36.28
N PHE A 63 2.77 2.96 -35.40
CA PHE A 63 2.15 4.29 -35.57
C PHE A 63 3.07 5.45 -35.11
N GLY A 64 4.33 5.18 -34.77
CA GLY A 64 5.32 6.20 -34.41
C GLY A 64 5.23 6.71 -32.97
N ALA A 65 4.64 5.94 -32.05
CA ALA A 65 4.60 6.33 -30.64
C ALA A 65 6.01 6.37 -30.04
N SER A 66 6.39 7.51 -29.46
CA SER A 66 7.61 7.61 -28.66
C SER A 66 7.50 6.79 -27.36
N PRO A 67 8.61 6.37 -26.73
CA PRO A 67 8.58 5.58 -25.49
C PRO A 67 7.76 6.21 -24.35
N ARG A 68 7.75 7.55 -24.25
CA ARG A 68 6.91 8.27 -23.29
C ARG A 68 5.43 8.18 -23.64
N GLN A 69 5.07 8.31 -24.93
CA GLN A 69 3.69 8.16 -25.37
C GLN A 69 3.21 6.72 -25.17
N LEU A 70 4.04 5.72 -25.48
CA LEU A 70 3.74 4.32 -25.23
C LEU A 70 3.46 4.06 -23.74
N LEU A 71 4.33 4.56 -22.85
CA LEU A 71 4.16 4.39 -21.41
C LEU A 71 2.86 5.06 -20.91
N PHE A 72 2.66 6.34 -21.19
CA PHE A 72 1.56 7.11 -20.60
C PHE A 72 0.21 6.91 -21.29
N LYS A 73 0.17 6.55 -22.59
CA LYS A 73 -1.07 6.41 -23.35
C LYS A 73 -1.50 4.96 -23.56
N VAL A 74 -0.60 3.99 -23.44
CA VAL A 74 -0.90 2.57 -23.69
C VAL A 74 -0.65 1.75 -22.45
N GLN A 75 0.59 1.68 -21.98
CA GLN A 75 0.96 0.76 -20.90
C GLN A 75 0.31 1.13 -19.57
N LEU A 76 0.41 2.38 -19.12
CA LEU A 76 -0.15 2.82 -17.85
C LEU A 76 -1.67 2.64 -17.80
N PRO A 77 -2.48 3.15 -18.76
CA PRO A 77 -3.92 2.94 -18.76
C PRO A 77 -4.35 1.46 -18.69
N LEU A 78 -3.69 0.59 -19.46
CA LEU A 78 -3.98 -0.84 -19.48
C LEU A 78 -3.53 -1.55 -18.19
N ALA A 79 -2.43 -1.10 -17.58
CA ALA A 79 -1.92 -1.62 -16.32
C ALA A 79 -2.65 -1.09 -15.07
N MET A 80 -3.45 -0.02 -15.18
CA MET A 80 -4.11 0.64 -14.05
C MET A 80 -4.88 -0.29 -13.11
N PRO A 81 -5.66 -1.28 -13.59
CA PRO A 81 -6.38 -2.18 -12.70
C PRO A 81 -5.44 -2.97 -11.78
N THR A 82 -4.31 -3.43 -12.30
CA THR A 82 -3.30 -4.18 -11.55
C THR A 82 -2.52 -3.26 -10.62
N ILE A 83 -2.15 -2.05 -11.06
CA ILE A 83 -1.50 -1.03 -10.21
C ILE A 83 -2.40 -0.70 -9.00
N MET A 84 -3.69 -0.49 -9.24
CA MET A 84 -4.65 -0.16 -8.18
C MET A 84 -4.90 -1.32 -7.22
N ALA A 85 -4.83 -2.57 -7.69
CA ALA A 85 -4.79 -3.73 -6.79
C ALA A 85 -3.56 -3.67 -5.86
N GLY A 86 -2.41 -3.22 -6.39
CA GLY A 86 -1.19 -2.98 -5.61
C GLY A 86 -1.34 -1.88 -4.58
N VAL A 87 -1.97 -0.76 -4.96
CA VAL A 87 -2.31 0.33 -4.04
C VAL A 87 -3.19 -0.20 -2.89
N ASN A 88 -4.21 -0.99 -3.19
CA ASN A 88 -5.10 -1.55 -2.16
C ASN A 88 -4.33 -2.45 -1.18
N GLN A 89 -3.46 -3.34 -1.68
CA GLN A 89 -2.64 -4.19 -0.83
C GLN A 89 -1.67 -3.39 0.04
N THR A 90 -1.00 -2.38 -0.53
CA THR A 90 -0.11 -1.48 0.20
C THR A 90 -0.88 -0.73 1.29
N LEU A 91 -2.08 -0.24 1.02
CA LEU A 91 -2.95 0.41 2.00
C LEU A 91 -3.30 -0.53 3.15
N MET A 92 -3.70 -1.77 2.85
CA MET A 92 -4.05 -2.77 3.86
C MET A 92 -2.86 -3.12 4.76
N LEU A 93 -1.67 -3.30 4.18
CA LEU A 93 -0.44 -3.52 4.96
C LEU A 93 -0.09 -2.29 5.82
N ALA A 94 -0.21 -1.08 5.27
CA ALA A 94 0.06 0.15 6.03
C ALA A 94 -0.89 0.31 7.22
N LEU A 95 -2.16 -0.07 7.08
CA LEU A 95 -3.12 -0.04 8.18
C LEU A 95 -2.82 -1.11 9.24
N SER A 96 -2.35 -2.29 8.84
CA SER A 96 -1.91 -3.32 9.78
C SER A 96 -0.75 -2.84 10.66
N MET A 97 0.09 -1.94 10.14
CA MET A 97 1.21 -1.34 10.85
C MET A 97 0.81 -0.30 11.90
N VAL A 98 -0.45 0.17 11.95
CA VAL A 98 -0.90 1.21 12.91
C VAL A 98 -0.66 0.80 14.37
N VAL A 99 -0.91 -0.46 14.71
CA VAL A 99 -0.71 -0.97 16.08
C VAL A 99 0.77 -1.13 16.39
N ILE A 100 1.56 -1.68 15.45
CA ILE A 100 3.01 -1.87 15.62
C ILE A 100 3.72 -0.52 15.74
N ALA A 101 3.40 0.43 14.87
CA ALA A 101 3.92 1.78 14.90
C ALA A 101 3.59 2.47 16.24
N SER A 102 2.43 2.20 16.84
CA SER A 102 2.09 2.75 18.16
C SER A 102 3.01 2.24 19.29
N MET A 103 3.72 1.12 19.12
CA MET A 103 4.66 0.65 20.14
C MET A 103 5.88 1.58 20.30
N ILE A 104 6.17 2.39 19.28
CA ILE A 104 7.23 3.42 19.30
C ILE A 104 6.62 4.82 19.39
N ALA A 105 5.59 4.97 20.23
CA ALA A 105 4.93 6.23 20.57
C ALA A 105 4.34 7.03 19.38
N VAL A 106 4.05 6.36 18.25
CA VAL A 106 3.27 6.99 17.16
C VAL A 106 1.86 7.25 17.68
N GLY A 107 1.37 8.48 17.53
CA GLY A 107 0.02 8.85 17.94
C GLY A 107 -1.06 8.23 17.04
N GLY A 108 -2.27 8.04 17.58
CA GLY A 108 -3.44 7.62 16.78
C GLY A 108 -4.21 6.43 17.37
N LEU A 109 -4.95 5.74 16.51
CA LEU A 109 -5.87 4.66 16.91
C LEU A 109 -5.14 3.45 17.53
N GLY A 110 -3.94 3.13 17.07
CA GLY A 110 -3.16 2.02 17.61
C GLY A 110 -2.77 2.22 19.08
N GLN A 111 -2.57 3.46 19.53
CA GLN A 111 -2.32 3.77 20.94
C GLN A 111 -3.51 3.42 21.85
N MET A 112 -4.74 3.54 21.34
CA MET A 112 -5.94 3.17 22.10
C MET A 112 -5.98 1.65 22.32
N VAL A 113 -5.64 0.89 21.27
CA VAL A 113 -5.51 -0.57 21.36
C VAL A 113 -4.42 -0.97 22.35
N LEU A 114 -3.22 -0.41 22.21
CA LEU A 114 -2.09 -0.73 23.10
C LEU A 114 -2.35 -0.33 24.56
N ARG A 115 -2.97 0.82 24.80
CA ARG A 115 -3.36 1.23 26.17
C ARG A 115 -4.41 0.32 26.78
N GLY A 116 -5.40 -0.13 25.99
CA GLY A 116 -6.40 -1.09 26.44
C GLY A 116 -5.76 -2.41 26.85
N ILE A 117 -4.88 -2.96 25.99
CA ILE A 117 -4.12 -4.18 26.28
C ILE A 117 -3.26 -4.01 27.55
N GLY A 118 -2.47 -2.92 27.63
CA GLY A 118 -1.57 -2.68 28.77
C GLY A 118 -2.28 -2.47 30.10
N ARG A 119 -3.54 -2.02 30.09
CA ARG A 119 -4.37 -1.84 31.29
C ARG A 119 -5.32 -3.01 31.56
N LEU A 120 -5.27 -4.06 30.74
CA LEU A 120 -6.25 -5.15 30.73
C LEU A 120 -7.70 -4.65 30.59
N ASP A 121 -7.87 -3.48 29.98
CA ASP A 121 -9.16 -2.89 29.66
C ASP A 121 -9.58 -3.36 28.26
N MET A 122 -10.31 -4.48 28.25
CA MET A 122 -10.83 -5.06 27.01
C MET A 122 -11.77 -4.10 26.29
N GLY A 123 -12.56 -3.30 27.01
CA GLY A 123 -13.47 -2.33 26.40
C GLY A 123 -12.72 -1.29 25.56
N LEU A 124 -11.67 -0.70 26.12
CA LEU A 124 -10.83 0.28 25.42
C LEU A 124 -10.09 -0.35 24.22
N ALA A 125 -9.55 -1.57 24.39
CA ALA A 125 -8.87 -2.28 23.32
C ALA A 125 -9.81 -2.59 22.14
N THR A 126 -11.02 -3.09 22.43
CA THR A 126 -12.04 -3.40 21.42
C THR A 126 -12.52 -2.15 20.70
N VAL A 127 -12.79 -1.04 21.41
CA VAL A 127 -13.18 0.23 20.77
C VAL A 127 -12.08 0.73 19.83
N GLY A 128 -10.82 0.65 20.25
CA GLY A 128 -9.68 0.99 19.39
C GLY A 128 -9.61 0.12 18.14
N GLY A 129 -9.74 -1.21 18.29
CA GLY A 129 -9.69 -2.17 17.19
C GLY A 129 -10.83 -1.96 16.19
N VAL A 130 -12.06 -1.79 16.67
CA VAL A 130 -13.23 -1.54 15.81
C VAL A 130 -13.06 -0.25 15.00
N ARG A 131 -12.52 0.82 15.59
CA ARG A 131 -12.24 2.07 14.86
C ARG A 131 -11.24 1.87 13.73
N ILE A 132 -10.18 1.07 13.95
CA ILE A 132 -9.21 0.73 12.90
C ILE A 132 -9.87 -0.08 11.80
N VAL A 133 -10.69 -1.08 12.14
CA VAL A 133 -11.42 -1.91 11.16
C VAL A 133 -12.38 -1.08 10.31
N ILE A 134 -13.16 -0.19 10.93
CA ILE A 134 -14.08 0.70 10.21
C ILE A 134 -13.30 1.58 9.23
N LEU A 135 -12.18 2.16 9.66
CA LEU A 135 -11.32 2.96 8.78
C LEU A 135 -10.78 2.13 7.61
N ALA A 136 -10.34 0.89 7.88
CA ALA A 136 -9.86 -0.01 6.85
C ALA A 136 -10.93 -0.35 5.80
N ILE A 137 -12.16 -0.62 6.24
CA ILE A 137 -13.28 -0.89 5.34
C ILE A 137 -13.61 0.34 4.49
N ILE A 138 -13.64 1.54 5.09
CA ILE A 138 -13.90 2.78 4.34
C ILE A 138 -12.83 2.98 3.26
N LEU A 139 -11.56 2.83 3.64
CA LEU A 139 -10.45 3.01 2.71
C LEU A 139 -10.45 1.97 1.59
N ASP A 140 -10.68 0.69 1.90
CA ASP A 140 -10.81 -0.39 0.90
C ASP A 140 -11.96 -0.11 -0.09
N ARG A 141 -13.12 0.34 0.40
CA ARG A 141 -14.26 0.71 -0.46
C ARG A 141 -13.93 1.86 -1.39
N LEU A 142 -13.26 2.91 -0.89
CA LEU A 142 -12.83 4.05 -1.69
C LEU A 142 -11.81 3.62 -2.77
N THR A 143 -10.84 2.79 -2.41
CA THR A 143 -9.84 2.29 -3.38
C THR A 143 -10.50 1.43 -4.46
N GLN A 144 -11.47 0.58 -4.10
CA GLN A 144 -12.21 -0.24 -5.06
C GLN A 144 -13.09 0.60 -6.01
N SER A 145 -13.68 1.72 -5.56
CA SER A 145 -14.44 2.58 -6.47
C SER A 145 -13.59 3.16 -7.58
N PHE A 146 -12.35 3.57 -7.29
CA PHE A 146 -11.42 4.07 -8.31
C PHE A 146 -11.03 3.00 -9.35
N VAL A 147 -10.94 1.73 -8.94
CA VAL A 147 -10.70 0.59 -9.85
C VAL A 147 -11.88 0.39 -10.80
N ARG A 148 -13.11 0.46 -10.27
CA ARG A 148 -14.33 0.17 -11.02
C ARG A 148 -14.60 1.23 -12.10
N ASP A 149 -14.34 2.49 -11.79
CA ASP A 149 -14.42 3.59 -12.76
C ASP A 149 -13.42 3.42 -13.91
N SER A 150 -12.20 2.97 -13.59
CA SER A 150 -11.16 2.72 -14.61
C SER A 150 -11.55 1.63 -15.60
N ARG A 151 -12.24 0.56 -15.15
CA ARG A 151 -12.79 -0.48 -16.03
C ARG A 151 -13.96 0.01 -16.90
N SER A 152 -14.80 0.90 -16.37
CA SER A 152 -15.95 1.45 -17.12
C SER A 152 -15.52 2.37 -18.28
N ARG A 153 -14.36 3.03 -18.16
CA ARG A 153 -13.80 3.89 -19.21
C ARG A 153 -13.15 3.12 -20.35
N GLY A 154 -12.54 1.95 -20.07
CA GLY A 154 -11.94 1.09 -21.10
C GLY A 154 -12.96 0.41 -22.02
N ASN A 155 -14.24 0.33 -21.61
CA ASN A 155 -15.31 -0.32 -22.38
C ASN A 155 -16.11 0.64 -23.28
N ARG A 156 -15.69 1.92 -23.39
CA ARG A 156 -16.40 2.98 -24.13
C ARG A 156 -15.67 3.45 -25.40
N HIS A 157 -14.61 2.77 -25.84
CA HIS A 157 -13.86 3.12 -27.04
C HIS A 157 -13.65 1.90 -27.92
#